data_AF-A0A812PA48-F1
#
_entry.id   AF-A0A812PA48-F1
#
_cell.length_a   1.000
_cell.length_b   1.000
_cell.length_c   1.000
_cell.angle_alpha   90.00
_cell.angle_beta   90.00
_cell.angle_gamma   90.00
#
_symmetry.space_group_name_H-M   'P 1'
#
loop_
_entity.id
_entity.type
_entity.pdbx_description
1 polymer ?
#
loop_
_entity_poly.entity_id
_entity_poly.type
_entity_poly.pdbx_seq_one_letter_code
_entity_poly.pdbx_strand_id
1 'polypeptide(L)'
;MYLTRTWCVAELVTARLHQLDATLLALPHFFMPSDAFIDEFESMAQSKIDLASWGFGAADITETIRWLRTLRSFTLQSPLGRSQITDVVNFLTGTSRPSSEVVESDCLILADQESMEAVATAHILRHFMAPHVLHLCNVLPKVLGATDKIKRTTQSLDTSNVSYRPLLLVMVCTHGCLVSGHMVDWVLQAYRVASSCNVLPVTAEDGFQIPPPTALQELQRHPKVQSARDFHAAQTYVKVLKAIFVQVAVHFLPQSFSESSLELKAKQVASRLQREHSANLSSLLDMTTTGSETLRTFSSGQPTTPLRTLSVESGVDDTLVMMQTSMECSQEDYVEEAF
;
A
#
# COMPACT_ATOMS: atom_id res chain seq x y z
N MET A 1 12.12 -18.97 -7.94
CA MET A 1 13.04 -17.88 -7.58
C MET A 1 13.27 -17.71 -6.07
N TYR A 2 12.35 -18.13 -5.18
CA TYR A 2 12.60 -17.99 -3.73
C TYR A 2 13.74 -18.88 -3.22
N LEU A 3 13.74 -20.17 -3.58
CA LEU A 3 14.77 -21.13 -3.17
C LEU A 3 16.17 -20.85 -3.77
N THR A 4 16.29 -19.93 -4.72
CA THR A 4 17.59 -19.53 -5.28
C THR A 4 18.27 -18.43 -4.47
N ARG A 5 17.58 -17.80 -3.51
CA ARG A 5 18.15 -16.81 -2.60
C ARG A 5 18.80 -17.50 -1.40
N THR A 6 20.07 -17.17 -1.15
CA THR A 6 20.89 -17.78 -0.09
C THR A 6 20.24 -17.71 1.28
N TRP A 7 19.70 -16.53 1.65
CA TRP A 7 19.04 -16.32 2.95
C TRP A 7 17.80 -17.20 3.15
N CYS A 8 16.96 -17.36 2.13
CA CYS A 8 15.77 -18.20 2.22
C CYS A 8 16.14 -19.67 2.48
N VAL A 9 17.23 -20.15 1.90
CA VAL A 9 17.70 -21.53 2.13
C VAL A 9 18.27 -21.68 3.54
N ALA A 10 19.06 -20.71 4.02
CA ALA A 10 19.58 -20.72 5.39
C ALA A 10 18.47 -20.80 6.44
N GLU A 11 17.40 -20.02 6.27
CA GLU A 11 16.21 -20.05 7.15
C GLU A 11 15.54 -21.42 7.15
N LEU A 12 15.38 -22.05 5.97
CA LEU A 12 14.81 -23.39 5.85
C LEU A 12 15.69 -24.46 6.50
N VAL A 13 17.01 -24.39 6.32
CA VAL A 13 17.96 -25.34 6.93
C VAL A 13 17.88 -25.23 8.44
N THR A 14 17.88 -24.00 8.96
CA THR A 14 17.72 -23.71 10.39
C THR A 14 16.41 -24.29 10.91
N ALA A 15 15.28 -24.01 10.25
CA ALA A 15 13.98 -24.52 10.66
C ALA A 15 13.93 -26.06 10.72
N ARG A 16 14.55 -26.75 9.75
CA ARG A 16 14.65 -28.22 9.75
C ARG A 16 15.52 -28.74 10.88
N LEU A 17 16.72 -28.17 11.06
CA LEU A 17 17.68 -28.63 12.08
C LEU A 17 17.11 -28.48 13.50
N HIS A 18 16.31 -27.43 13.72
CA HIS A 18 15.59 -27.21 14.98
C HIS A 18 14.23 -27.91 15.06
N GLN A 19 13.88 -28.74 14.07
CA GLN A 19 12.64 -29.52 14.05
C GLN A 19 11.37 -28.66 14.25
N LEU A 20 11.34 -27.46 13.69
CA LEU A 20 10.17 -26.60 13.77
C LEU A 20 9.00 -27.23 13.02
N ASP A 21 7.79 -27.12 13.57
CA ASP A 21 6.56 -27.50 12.87
C ASP A 21 6.33 -26.55 11.70
N ALA A 22 6.62 -27.03 10.49
CA ALA A 22 6.61 -26.23 9.29
C ALA A 22 5.47 -26.66 8.37
N THR A 23 4.80 -25.66 7.79
CA THR A 23 3.78 -25.85 6.76
C THR A 23 4.18 -25.07 5.52
N LEU A 24 4.12 -25.73 4.36
CA LEU A 24 4.44 -25.12 3.08
C LEU A 24 3.23 -24.37 2.51
N LEU A 25 3.31 -23.04 2.49
CA LEU A 25 2.34 -22.22 1.78
C LEU A 25 2.80 -22.01 0.33
N ALA A 26 2.26 -22.80 -0.60
CA ALA A 26 2.63 -22.76 -2.00
C ALA A 26 1.90 -21.62 -2.74
N LEU A 27 2.66 -20.72 -3.37
CA LEU A 27 2.10 -19.69 -4.25
C LEU A 27 1.55 -20.31 -5.56
N PRO A 28 0.65 -19.64 -6.32
CA PRO A 28 0.04 -20.19 -7.54
C PRO A 28 1.02 -20.68 -8.62
N HIS A 29 2.26 -20.18 -8.60
CA HIS A 29 3.33 -20.55 -9.52
C HIS A 29 4.51 -21.22 -8.81
N PHE A 30 4.31 -21.66 -7.57
CA PHE A 30 5.30 -22.44 -6.85
C PHE A 30 5.28 -23.87 -7.39
N PHE A 31 6.45 -24.31 -7.88
CA PHE A 31 6.67 -25.69 -8.25
C PHE A 31 7.54 -26.34 -7.18
N MET A 32 7.13 -27.52 -6.73
CA MET A 32 7.92 -28.32 -5.81
C MET A 32 9.26 -28.68 -6.49
N PRO A 33 10.42 -28.51 -5.82
CA PRO A 33 11.72 -28.85 -6.39
C PRO A 33 11.77 -30.30 -6.87
N SER A 34 12.19 -30.54 -8.13
CA SER A 34 12.43 -31.88 -8.68
C SER A 34 13.80 -32.42 -8.26
N ASP A 35 14.06 -33.71 -8.46
CA ASP A 35 15.38 -34.28 -8.12
C ASP A 35 16.49 -33.65 -8.96
N ALA A 36 16.23 -33.44 -10.25
CA ALA A 36 17.13 -32.71 -11.13
C ALA A 36 17.45 -31.29 -10.62
N PHE A 37 16.46 -30.58 -10.08
CA PHE A 37 16.70 -29.28 -9.47
C PHE A 37 17.61 -29.39 -8.24
N ILE A 38 17.43 -30.41 -7.40
CA ILE A 38 18.23 -30.61 -6.19
C ILE A 38 19.69 -30.91 -6.54
N ASP A 39 19.92 -31.79 -7.51
CA ASP A 39 21.25 -32.16 -7.97
C ASP A 39 21.99 -30.96 -8.60
N GLU A 40 21.28 -30.14 -9.38
CA GLU A 40 21.81 -28.87 -9.92
C GLU A 40 22.06 -27.84 -8.81
N PHE A 41 21.16 -27.79 -7.81
CA PHE A 41 21.28 -26.86 -6.69
C PHE A 41 22.51 -27.14 -5.84
N GLU A 42 22.88 -28.40 -5.65
CA GLU A 42 24.11 -28.79 -4.94
C GLU A 42 25.36 -28.23 -5.63
N SER A 43 25.43 -28.35 -6.96
CA SER A 43 26.49 -27.77 -7.78
C SER A 43 26.54 -26.23 -7.66
N MET A 44 25.37 -25.57 -7.68
CA MET A 44 25.28 -24.13 -7.46
C MET A 44 25.65 -23.70 -6.03
N ALA A 45 25.23 -24.46 -5.01
CA ALA A 45 25.49 -24.15 -3.61
C ALA A 45 26.98 -24.23 -3.29
N GLN A 46 27.72 -25.15 -3.92
CA GLN A 46 29.16 -25.26 -3.78
C GLN A 46 29.90 -23.99 -4.28
N SER A 47 29.32 -23.28 -5.25
CA SER A 47 29.84 -21.99 -5.74
C SER A 47 29.50 -20.82 -4.81
N LYS A 48 28.48 -20.96 -3.95
CA LYS A 48 28.03 -19.96 -2.99
C LYS A 48 28.71 -20.21 -1.64
N ILE A 49 29.97 -19.78 -1.57
CA ILE A 49 30.88 -19.82 -0.40
C ILE A 49 30.19 -19.36 0.90
N ASP A 50 29.15 -18.53 0.80
CA ASP A 50 28.48 -17.91 1.93
C ASP A 50 27.83 -18.92 2.90
N LEU A 51 27.10 -19.96 2.46
CA LEU A 51 26.34 -20.82 3.41
C LEU A 51 27.22 -21.69 4.30
N ALA A 52 28.37 -22.13 3.79
CA ALA A 52 29.34 -22.89 4.57
C ALA A 52 29.93 -22.05 5.71
N SER A 53 30.05 -20.74 5.53
CA SER A 53 30.51 -19.83 6.58
C SER A 53 29.53 -19.73 7.77
N TRP A 54 28.26 -20.07 7.55
CA TRP A 54 27.22 -20.18 8.59
C TRP A 54 27.09 -21.60 9.16
N GLY A 55 27.98 -22.52 8.79
CA GLY A 55 27.99 -23.89 9.31
C GLY A 55 27.02 -24.85 8.61
N PHE A 56 26.42 -24.46 7.48
CA PHE A 56 25.53 -25.32 6.71
C PHE A 56 26.29 -26.03 5.58
N GLY A 57 26.35 -27.36 5.63
CA GLY A 57 26.95 -28.17 4.58
C GLY A 57 26.03 -28.34 3.36
N ALA A 58 26.61 -28.75 2.23
CA ALA A 58 25.83 -29.09 1.03
C ALA A 58 24.79 -30.19 1.31
N ALA A 59 25.16 -31.17 2.14
CA ALA A 59 24.24 -32.22 2.60
C ALA A 59 23.03 -31.64 3.35
N ASP A 60 23.23 -30.69 4.26
CA ASP A 60 22.14 -30.06 5.02
C ASP A 60 21.16 -29.34 4.11
N ILE A 61 21.68 -28.62 3.12
CA ILE A 61 20.89 -27.91 2.12
C ILE A 61 20.06 -28.90 1.29
N THR A 62 20.71 -29.91 0.74
CA THR A 62 20.08 -30.93 -0.10
C THR A 62 18.99 -31.70 0.67
N GLU A 63 19.26 -32.11 1.90
CA GLU A 63 18.27 -32.74 2.77
C GLU A 63 17.11 -31.79 3.10
N THR A 64 17.39 -30.50 3.31
CA THR A 64 16.36 -29.49 3.57
C THR A 64 15.43 -29.29 2.39
N ILE A 65 15.96 -29.24 1.17
CA ILE A 65 15.12 -29.12 -0.04
C ILE A 65 14.28 -30.39 -0.23
N ARG A 66 14.81 -31.58 0.11
CA ARG A 66 14.01 -32.82 0.11
C ARG A 66 12.93 -32.80 1.19
N TRP A 67 13.23 -32.30 2.39
CA TRP A 67 12.29 -32.14 3.50
C TRP A 67 11.10 -31.23 3.16
N LEU A 68 11.28 -30.20 2.32
CA LEU A 68 10.15 -29.40 1.83
C LEU A 68 9.04 -30.23 1.18
N ARG A 69 9.40 -31.34 0.52
CA ARG A 69 8.42 -32.24 -0.13
C ARG A 69 7.61 -33.04 0.86
N THR A 70 8.09 -33.19 2.09
CA THR A 70 7.40 -33.92 3.16
C THR A 70 6.48 -33.01 3.98
N LEU A 71 6.61 -31.70 3.84
CA LEU A 71 5.79 -30.74 4.56
C LEU A 71 4.33 -30.81 4.12
N ARG A 72 3.44 -30.65 5.11
CA ARG A 72 2.03 -30.36 4.84
C ARG A 72 1.96 -29.09 3.99
N SER A 73 1.21 -29.12 2.88
CA SER A 73 1.15 -28.00 1.95
C SER A 73 -0.25 -27.44 1.77
N PHE A 74 -0.33 -26.12 1.60
CA PHE A 74 -1.53 -25.40 1.20
C PHE A 74 -1.23 -24.55 -0.03
N THR A 75 -1.97 -24.76 -1.12
CA THR A 75 -1.77 -24.03 -2.36
C THR A 75 -2.69 -22.83 -2.44
N LEU A 76 -2.08 -21.64 -2.45
CA LEU A 76 -2.73 -20.38 -2.75
C LEU A 76 -3.19 -20.36 -4.22
N GLN A 77 -4.35 -19.78 -4.45
CA GLN A 77 -4.98 -19.59 -5.75
C GLN A 77 -4.74 -18.15 -6.17
N SER A 78 -4.69 -17.89 -7.47
CA SER A 78 -4.63 -16.53 -8.00
C SER A 78 -6.00 -16.14 -8.55
N PRO A 79 -6.56 -14.96 -8.20
CA PRO A 79 -6.01 -13.96 -7.28
C PRO A 79 -6.22 -14.31 -5.79
N LEU A 80 -5.29 -13.85 -4.93
CA LEU A 80 -5.37 -14.06 -3.48
C LEU A 80 -6.53 -13.24 -2.89
N GLY A 81 -7.63 -13.91 -2.56
CA GLY A 81 -8.82 -13.30 -1.95
C GLY A 81 -8.85 -13.39 -0.41
N ARG A 82 -9.72 -12.60 0.23
CA ARG A 82 -9.95 -12.66 1.69
C ARG A 82 -10.44 -14.04 2.15
N SER A 83 -11.28 -14.69 1.35
CA SER A 83 -11.73 -16.07 1.63
C SER A 83 -10.53 -17.01 1.71
N GLN A 84 -9.62 -16.91 0.74
CA GLN A 84 -8.43 -17.75 0.73
C GLN A 84 -7.49 -17.50 1.91
N ILE A 85 -7.27 -16.25 2.32
CA ILE A 85 -6.50 -15.97 3.55
C ILE A 85 -7.20 -16.62 4.75
N THR A 86 -8.54 -16.57 4.81
CA THR A 86 -9.30 -17.24 5.86
C THR A 86 -9.11 -18.75 5.81
N ASP A 87 -9.09 -19.35 4.62
CA ASP A 87 -8.85 -20.78 4.42
C ASP A 87 -7.42 -21.16 4.85
N VAL A 88 -6.42 -20.33 4.55
CA VAL A 88 -5.03 -20.51 5.03
C VAL A 88 -4.97 -20.44 6.54
N VAL A 89 -5.60 -19.44 7.16
CA VAL A 89 -5.64 -19.30 8.62
C VAL A 89 -6.33 -20.51 9.25
N ASN A 90 -7.48 -20.92 8.71
CA ASN A 90 -8.22 -22.10 9.16
C ASN A 90 -7.35 -23.37 9.02
N PHE A 91 -6.62 -23.51 7.91
CA PHE A 91 -5.72 -24.62 7.65
C PHE A 91 -4.55 -24.69 8.64
N LEU A 92 -3.91 -23.54 8.90
CA LEU A 92 -2.76 -23.40 9.80
C LEU A 92 -3.16 -23.56 11.27
N THR A 93 -4.32 -23.03 11.66
CA THR A 93 -4.79 -23.07 13.06
C THR A 93 -5.65 -24.28 13.39
N GLY A 94 -6.08 -25.06 12.39
CA GLY A 94 -7.06 -26.13 12.56
C GLY A 94 -8.46 -25.62 12.97
N THR A 95 -8.74 -24.33 12.80
CA THR A 95 -10.04 -23.73 13.14
C THR A 95 -10.96 -23.67 11.91
N SER A 96 -12.27 -23.71 12.14
CA SER A 96 -13.29 -23.51 11.11
C SER A 96 -14.05 -22.22 11.42
N ARG A 97 -13.41 -21.07 11.19
CA ARG A 97 -14.09 -19.80 11.42
C ARG A 97 -15.13 -19.57 10.31
N PRO A 98 -16.42 -19.36 10.63
CA PRO A 98 -17.41 -19.04 9.62
C PRO A 98 -16.99 -17.76 8.90
N SER A 99 -17.16 -17.73 7.57
CA SER A 99 -16.89 -16.54 6.78
C SER A 99 -17.73 -15.39 7.34
N SER A 100 -17.06 -14.38 7.89
CA SER A 100 -17.77 -13.21 8.39
C SER A 100 -18.53 -12.58 7.23
N GLU A 101 -19.82 -12.36 7.42
CA GLU A 101 -20.65 -11.65 6.45
C GLU A 101 -19.99 -10.33 6.06
N VAL A 102 -20.13 -9.98 4.79
CA VAL A 102 -19.55 -8.74 4.25
C VAL A 102 -20.38 -7.58 4.77
N VAL A 103 -19.98 -7.05 5.92
CA VAL A 103 -20.53 -5.80 6.46
C VAL A 103 -20.11 -4.67 5.51
N GLU A 104 -21.10 -3.94 4.97
CA GLU A 104 -20.83 -2.75 4.18
C GLU A 104 -20.22 -1.65 5.09
N SER A 105 -19.36 -0.82 4.51
CA SER A 105 -18.65 0.23 5.26
C SER A 105 -18.70 1.55 4.52
N ASP A 106 -18.99 2.63 5.24
CA ASP A 106 -18.87 3.99 4.72
C ASP A 106 -17.43 4.55 4.84
N CYS A 107 -16.47 3.75 5.30
CA CYS A 107 -15.05 4.10 5.32
C CYS A 107 -14.27 3.16 4.40
N LEU A 108 -14.02 3.60 3.17
CA LEU A 108 -13.40 2.80 2.13
C LEU A 108 -11.94 3.17 1.91
N ILE A 109 -11.08 2.17 1.74
CA ILE A 109 -9.67 2.34 1.41
C ILE A 109 -9.47 1.85 -0.03
N LEU A 110 -9.05 2.76 -0.91
CA LEU A 110 -8.75 2.53 -2.31
C LEU A 110 -7.26 2.23 -2.43
N ALA A 111 -6.92 1.07 -2.99
CA ALA A 111 -5.53 0.67 -3.22
C ALA A 111 -5.40 0.05 -4.60
N ASP A 112 -4.30 0.31 -5.28
CA ASP A 112 -4.05 -0.31 -6.59
C ASP A 112 -3.96 -1.83 -6.46
N GLN A 113 -4.94 -2.53 -7.03
CA GLN A 113 -5.06 -3.99 -6.94
C GLN A 113 -4.01 -4.72 -7.78
N GLU A 114 -3.34 -4.02 -8.69
CA GLU A 114 -2.20 -4.54 -9.45
C GLU A 114 -0.89 -4.44 -8.63
N SER A 115 -0.89 -3.71 -7.51
CA SER A 115 0.27 -3.55 -6.61
C SER A 115 0.04 -4.25 -5.26
N MET A 116 0.78 -5.33 -5.03
CA MET A 116 0.75 -6.05 -3.75
C MET A 116 1.15 -5.17 -2.56
N GLU A 117 2.09 -4.24 -2.76
CA GLU A 117 2.53 -3.30 -1.74
C GLU A 117 1.42 -2.30 -1.37
N ALA A 118 0.68 -1.78 -2.36
CA ALA A 118 -0.47 -0.91 -2.11
C ALA A 118 -1.57 -1.62 -1.31
N VAL A 119 -1.91 -2.85 -1.71
CA VAL A 119 -2.93 -3.66 -1.03
C VAL A 119 -2.50 -4.03 0.39
N ALA A 120 -1.25 -4.47 0.58
CA ALA A 120 -0.71 -4.77 1.91
C ALA A 120 -0.74 -3.53 2.80
N THR A 121 -0.28 -2.38 2.29
CA THR A 121 -0.31 -1.10 3.01
C THR A 121 -1.72 -0.69 3.40
N ALA A 122 -2.70 -0.86 2.51
CA ALA A 122 -4.11 -0.60 2.81
C ALA A 122 -4.65 -1.47 3.94
N HIS A 123 -4.26 -2.74 4.01
CA HIS A 123 -4.67 -3.65 5.09
C HIS A 123 -4.01 -3.32 6.43
N ILE A 124 -2.73 -2.94 6.42
CA ILE A 124 -2.02 -2.46 7.61
C ILE A 124 -2.67 -1.16 8.10
N LEU A 125 -2.92 -0.21 7.20
CA LEU A 125 -3.60 1.03 7.52
C LEU A 125 -5.00 0.79 8.09
N ARG A 126 -5.79 -0.10 7.48
CA ARG A 126 -7.10 -0.53 8.00
C ARG A 126 -7.01 -1.02 9.44
N HIS A 127 -6.01 -1.83 9.76
CA HIS A 127 -5.82 -2.39 11.10
C HIS A 127 -5.59 -1.28 12.13
N PHE A 128 -4.61 -0.40 11.90
CA PHE A 128 -4.31 0.70 12.83
C PHE A 128 -5.37 1.80 12.84
N MET A 129 -6.11 2.02 11.76
CA MET A 129 -7.20 2.99 11.72
C MET A 129 -8.46 2.52 12.45
N ALA A 130 -8.70 1.21 12.51
CA ALA A 130 -9.92 0.63 13.08
C ALA A 130 -10.33 1.22 14.44
N PRO A 131 -9.47 1.26 15.48
CA PRO A 131 -9.85 1.83 16.79
C PRO A 131 -10.24 3.31 16.71
N HIS A 132 -9.72 4.05 15.73
CA HIS A 132 -9.96 5.48 15.58
C HIS A 132 -11.17 5.83 14.71
N VAL A 133 -11.73 4.89 13.95
CA VAL A 133 -12.92 5.16 13.11
C VAL A 133 -14.16 4.39 13.54
N LEU A 134 -14.02 3.38 14.40
CA LEU A 134 -15.13 2.52 14.79
C LEU A 134 -16.29 3.30 15.42
N HIS A 135 -15.99 4.32 16.23
CA HIS A 135 -17.00 5.18 16.86
C HIS A 135 -17.74 6.10 15.86
N LEU A 136 -17.17 6.34 14.67
CA LEU A 136 -17.79 7.19 13.65
C LEU A 136 -18.74 6.40 12.77
N CYS A 137 -18.24 5.28 12.25
CA CYS A 137 -18.92 4.53 11.22
C CYS A 137 -19.74 3.38 11.82
N ASN A 138 -19.50 2.99 13.07
CA ASN A 138 -19.97 1.75 13.69
C ASN A 138 -19.56 0.48 12.92
N VAL A 139 -18.63 0.63 11.97
CA VAL A 139 -18.12 -0.42 11.08
C VAL A 139 -16.64 -0.18 10.84
N LEU A 140 -15.92 -1.28 10.62
CA LEU A 140 -14.49 -1.23 10.30
C LEU A 140 -14.26 -0.62 8.92
N PRO A 141 -13.12 0.04 8.66
CA PRO A 141 -12.74 0.40 7.30
C PRO A 141 -12.76 -0.83 6.39
N LYS A 142 -13.14 -0.65 5.13
CA LYS A 142 -13.11 -1.71 4.10
C LYS A 142 -12.07 -1.35 3.03
N VAL A 143 -11.08 -2.21 2.83
CA VAL A 143 -10.23 -2.16 1.64
C VAL A 143 -11.06 -2.68 0.46
N LEU A 144 -11.18 -1.88 -0.60
CA LEU A 144 -11.93 -2.30 -1.79
C LEU A 144 -11.12 -3.32 -2.60
N GLY A 145 -11.76 -4.40 -3.01
CA GLY A 145 -11.24 -5.36 -3.99
C GLY A 145 -11.55 -4.92 -5.42
N ALA A 146 -10.84 -5.48 -6.41
CA ALA A 146 -10.95 -5.12 -7.83
C ALA A 146 -12.38 -4.98 -8.42
N THR A 147 -13.34 -5.79 -7.93
CA THR A 147 -14.73 -5.79 -8.39
C THR A 147 -15.67 -4.95 -7.54
N ASP A 148 -15.19 -4.45 -6.39
CA ASP A 148 -15.99 -3.60 -5.51
C ASP A 148 -16.31 -2.27 -6.20
N LYS A 149 -17.48 -1.74 -5.85
CA LYS A 149 -17.94 -0.42 -6.27
C LYS A 149 -18.11 0.46 -5.04
N ILE A 150 -17.90 1.76 -5.22
CA ILE A 150 -18.24 2.73 -4.20
C ILE A 150 -19.76 2.81 -4.13
N LYS A 151 -20.32 2.29 -3.04
CA LYS A 151 -21.75 2.34 -2.73
C LYS A 151 -21.90 3.03 -1.38
N ARG A 152 -22.94 3.85 -1.25
CA ARG A 152 -23.37 4.33 0.05
C ARG A 152 -24.19 3.23 0.71
N THR A 153 -23.89 2.93 1.96
CA THR A 153 -24.74 2.03 2.74
C THR A 153 -26.07 2.73 3.01
N THR A 154 -27.16 2.18 2.46
CA THR A 154 -28.53 2.69 2.66
C THR A 154 -29.18 2.14 3.93
N GLN A 155 -28.49 1.27 4.67
CA GLN A 155 -28.97 0.68 5.91
C GLN A 155 -28.92 1.69 7.07
N SER A 156 -29.77 2.71 7.03
CA SER A 156 -30.20 3.41 8.23
C SER A 156 -31.40 2.65 8.79
N LEU A 157 -31.14 1.84 9.81
CA LEU A 157 -32.13 1.03 10.53
C LEU A 157 -33.09 1.86 11.41
N ASP A 158 -32.97 3.19 11.44
CA ASP A 158 -33.84 4.07 12.22
C ASP A 158 -34.44 5.17 11.34
N THR A 159 -35.72 5.02 11.02
CA THR A 159 -36.52 5.92 10.19
C THR A 159 -36.82 7.28 10.83
N SER A 160 -36.37 7.52 12.06
CA SER A 160 -36.78 8.71 12.84
C SER A 160 -35.75 9.84 12.89
N ASN A 161 -34.49 9.63 12.49
CA ASN A 161 -33.47 10.70 12.40
C ASN A 161 -32.34 10.31 11.44
N VAL A 162 -32.55 10.53 10.13
CA VAL A 162 -31.53 10.25 9.09
C VAL A 162 -30.43 11.30 9.14
N SER A 163 -29.48 11.14 10.06
CA SER A 163 -28.23 11.90 10.02
C SER A 163 -27.37 11.35 8.88
N TYR A 164 -27.28 12.09 7.78
CA TYR A 164 -26.44 11.72 6.63
C TYR A 164 -24.97 11.67 7.06
N ARG A 165 -24.40 10.47 7.12
CA ARG A 165 -22.96 10.28 7.35
C ARG A 165 -22.21 10.48 6.02
N PRO A 166 -21.10 11.25 6.01
CA PRO A 166 -20.26 11.36 4.83
C PRO A 166 -19.56 10.04 4.54
N LEU A 167 -19.41 9.71 3.26
CA LEU A 167 -18.57 8.62 2.81
C LEU A 167 -17.10 9.02 2.98
N LEU A 168 -16.32 8.24 3.70
CA LEU A 168 -14.89 8.47 3.92
C LEU A 168 -14.10 7.61 2.94
N LEU A 169 -13.25 8.23 2.13
CA LEU A 169 -12.35 7.58 1.19
C LEU A 169 -10.90 7.84 1.57
N VAL A 170 -10.13 6.78 1.71
CA VAL A 170 -8.66 6.86 1.84
C VAL A 170 -8.06 6.34 0.56
N MET A 171 -7.29 7.16 -0.14
CA MET A 171 -6.64 6.77 -1.38
C MET A 171 -5.16 6.47 -1.11
N VAL A 172 -4.79 5.19 -1.17
CA VAL A 172 -3.41 4.74 -1.01
C VAL A 172 -2.66 4.98 -2.32
N CYS A 173 -1.61 5.79 -2.25
CA CYS A 173 -0.84 6.28 -3.38
C CYS A 173 0.52 5.59 -3.44
N THR A 174 0.71 4.77 -4.48
CA THR A 174 1.95 4.07 -4.84
C THR A 174 2.33 4.39 -6.29
N HIS A 175 3.53 4.00 -6.73
CA HIS A 175 3.99 4.20 -8.10
C HIS A 175 2.98 3.61 -9.08
N GLY A 176 2.62 4.37 -10.11
CA GLY A 176 1.68 3.94 -11.15
C GLY A 176 0.20 3.85 -10.73
N CYS A 177 -0.17 4.12 -9.46
CA CYS A 177 -1.56 3.91 -9.02
C CYS A 177 -2.58 4.78 -9.77
N LEU A 178 -2.16 5.95 -10.30
CA LEU A 178 -3.01 6.88 -11.04
C LEU A 178 -3.32 6.45 -12.48
N VAL A 179 -2.65 5.41 -12.98
CA VAL A 179 -2.97 4.80 -14.28
C VAL A 179 -3.70 3.46 -14.12
N SER A 180 -3.85 2.95 -12.88
CA SER A 180 -4.59 1.72 -12.59
C SER A 180 -6.07 1.84 -12.96
N GLY A 181 -6.59 0.84 -13.67
CA GLY A 181 -7.99 0.84 -14.13
C GLY A 181 -8.99 0.90 -12.98
N HIS A 182 -8.71 0.19 -11.88
CA HIS A 182 -9.56 0.20 -10.69
C HIS A 182 -9.56 1.57 -10.01
N MET A 183 -8.40 2.23 -9.93
CA MET A 183 -8.30 3.56 -9.35
C MET A 183 -9.06 4.60 -10.19
N VAL A 184 -8.94 4.55 -11.52
CA VAL A 184 -9.73 5.39 -12.44
C VAL A 184 -11.22 5.21 -12.18
N ASP A 185 -11.69 3.97 -12.15
CA ASP A 185 -13.08 3.63 -11.91
C ASP A 185 -13.60 4.15 -10.57
N TRP A 186 -12.83 3.99 -9.49
CA TRP A 186 -13.24 4.43 -8.15
C TRP A 186 -13.22 5.94 -8.00
N VAL A 187 -12.23 6.64 -8.54
CA VAL A 187 -12.19 8.11 -8.50
C VAL A 187 -13.37 8.71 -9.28
N LEU A 188 -13.74 8.13 -10.43
CA LEU A 188 -14.93 8.52 -11.18
C LEU A 188 -16.23 8.22 -10.43
N GLN A 189 -16.28 7.12 -9.66
CA GLN A 189 -17.42 6.84 -8.79
C GLN A 189 -17.50 7.82 -7.61
N ALA A 190 -16.36 8.19 -7.01
CA ALA A 190 -16.29 9.19 -5.94
C ALA A 190 -16.83 10.55 -6.39
N TYR A 191 -16.56 10.94 -7.64
CA TYR A 191 -17.13 12.16 -8.23
C TYR A 191 -18.67 12.17 -8.21
N ARG A 192 -19.33 11.03 -8.44
CA ARG A 192 -20.80 10.93 -8.44
C ARG A 192 -21.42 11.16 -7.07
N VAL A 193 -20.63 11.03 -6.00
CA VAL A 193 -21.04 11.24 -4.60
C VAL A 193 -20.29 12.40 -3.94
N ALA A 194 -19.70 13.29 -4.75
CA ALA A 194 -18.73 14.30 -4.30
C ALA A 194 -19.25 15.24 -3.20
N SER A 195 -20.54 15.56 -3.20
CA SER A 195 -21.18 16.45 -2.19
C SER A 195 -21.16 15.89 -0.77
N SER A 196 -20.85 14.61 -0.62
CA SER A 196 -20.95 13.87 0.64
C SER A 196 -19.83 12.87 0.82
N CYS A 197 -18.73 13.10 0.12
CA CYS A 197 -17.56 12.23 0.11
C CYS A 197 -16.35 13.04 0.59
N ASN A 198 -15.72 12.58 1.67
CA ASN A 198 -14.44 13.09 2.14
C ASN A 198 -13.36 12.16 1.63
N VAL A 199 -12.37 12.70 0.93
CA VAL A 199 -11.27 11.91 0.37
C VAL A 199 -9.94 12.41 0.90
N LEU A 200 -9.07 11.49 1.28
CA LEU A 200 -7.75 11.78 1.82
C LEU A 200 -6.69 10.92 1.13
N PRO A 201 -5.71 11.52 0.43
CA PRO A 201 -4.57 10.77 -0.10
C PRO A 201 -3.59 10.38 1.00
N VAL A 202 -3.06 9.15 0.90
CA VAL A 202 -2.05 8.58 1.79
C VAL A 202 -0.91 8.04 0.93
N THR A 203 0.30 8.55 1.11
CA THR A 203 1.48 8.10 0.38
C THR A 203 2.05 6.84 1.03
N ALA A 204 2.17 5.76 0.25
CA ALA A 204 2.57 4.42 0.72
C ALA A 204 4.01 4.02 0.35
N GLU A 205 4.70 4.85 -0.41
CA GLU A 205 6.09 4.64 -0.82
C GLU A 205 6.76 5.99 -1.16
N ASP A 206 8.09 6.01 -1.14
CA ASP A 206 8.86 7.22 -1.49
C ASP A 206 8.84 7.55 -2.98
N GLY A 207 8.58 6.54 -3.83
CA GLY A 207 8.54 6.67 -5.28
C GLY A 207 7.28 7.38 -5.82
N PHE A 208 6.25 7.57 -4.99
CA PHE A 208 5.03 8.21 -5.41
C PHE A 208 5.23 9.73 -5.55
N GLN A 209 5.01 10.22 -6.77
CA GLN A 209 5.02 11.65 -7.06
C GLN A 209 3.66 12.07 -7.60
N ILE A 210 3.15 13.18 -7.07
CA ILE A 210 1.96 13.83 -7.63
C ILE A 210 2.35 14.34 -9.02
N PRO A 211 1.68 13.91 -10.11
CA PRO A 211 2.07 14.31 -11.44
C PRO A 211 1.98 15.83 -11.60
N PRO A 212 2.99 16.49 -12.20
CA PRO A 212 2.90 17.91 -12.51
C PRO A 212 1.72 18.19 -13.45
N PRO A 213 1.24 19.44 -13.55
CA PRO A 213 0.09 19.79 -14.38
C PRO A 213 0.18 19.34 -15.84
N THR A 214 1.39 19.26 -16.41
CA THR A 214 1.66 18.74 -17.76
C THR A 214 1.44 17.24 -17.84
N ALA A 215 1.99 16.46 -16.90
CA ALA A 215 1.81 15.01 -16.83
C ALA A 215 0.34 14.63 -16.55
N LEU A 216 -0.41 15.46 -15.81
CA LEU A 216 -1.85 15.26 -15.65
C LEU A 216 -2.62 15.35 -16.98
N GLN A 217 -2.14 16.12 -17.97
CA GLN A 217 -2.74 16.13 -19.31
C GLN A 217 -2.42 14.84 -20.08
N GLU A 218 -1.25 14.25 -19.86
CA GLU A 218 -0.87 12.96 -20.45
C GLU A 218 -1.74 11.82 -19.91
N LEU A 219 -2.13 11.87 -18.63
CA LEU A 219 -3.10 10.91 -18.06
C LEU A 219 -4.42 10.91 -18.83
N GLN A 220 -4.87 12.04 -19.37
CA GLN A 220 -6.09 12.09 -20.19
C GLN A 220 -5.98 11.26 -21.48
N ARG A 221 -4.76 11.06 -21.97
CA ARG A 221 -4.45 10.28 -23.17
C ARG A 221 -4.18 8.82 -22.86
N HIS A 222 -4.10 8.44 -21.59
CA HIS A 222 -3.77 7.07 -21.19
C HIS A 222 -4.91 6.10 -21.57
N PRO A 223 -4.63 4.94 -22.20
CA PRO A 223 -5.67 4.02 -22.66
C PRO A 223 -6.64 3.56 -21.55
N LYS A 224 -6.12 3.25 -20.35
CA LYS A 224 -6.96 2.85 -19.19
C LYS A 224 -7.91 3.98 -18.71
N VAL A 225 -7.55 5.24 -18.93
CA VAL A 225 -8.38 6.42 -18.59
C VAL A 225 -9.41 6.68 -19.70
N GLN A 226 -9.01 6.52 -20.97
CA GLN A 226 -9.89 6.67 -22.12
C GLN A 226 -10.91 5.54 -22.27
N SER A 227 -10.60 4.33 -21.78
CA SER A 227 -11.51 3.20 -21.80
C SER A 227 -12.71 3.35 -20.85
N ALA A 228 -12.70 4.36 -19.97
CA ALA A 228 -13.86 4.68 -19.15
C ALA A 228 -15.05 5.07 -20.05
N ARG A 229 -16.23 4.52 -19.78
CA ARG A 229 -17.39 4.54 -20.68
C ARG A 229 -17.96 5.93 -21.00
N ASP A 230 -17.54 6.97 -20.29
CA ASP A 230 -18.09 8.32 -20.42
C ASP A 230 -17.16 9.22 -21.25
N PHE A 231 -17.71 9.94 -22.25
CA PHE A 231 -16.94 10.81 -23.16
C PHE A 231 -16.10 11.89 -22.42
N HIS A 232 -16.56 12.33 -21.25
CA HIS A 232 -15.88 13.30 -20.40
C HIS A 232 -15.15 12.65 -19.20
N ALA A 233 -15.03 11.32 -19.15
CA ALA A 233 -14.40 10.61 -18.03
C ALA A 233 -12.96 11.07 -17.81
N ALA A 234 -12.15 11.16 -18.86
CA ALA A 234 -10.74 11.56 -18.75
C ALA A 234 -10.56 12.97 -18.17
N GLN A 235 -11.38 13.93 -18.60
CA GLN A 235 -11.36 15.29 -18.10
C GLN A 235 -11.82 15.35 -16.63
N THR A 236 -12.90 14.64 -16.31
CA THR A 236 -13.45 14.53 -14.96
C THR A 236 -12.44 13.89 -14.02
N TYR A 237 -11.79 12.80 -14.43
CA TYR A 237 -10.77 12.09 -13.66
C TYR A 237 -9.64 13.04 -13.27
N VAL A 238 -9.07 13.78 -14.23
CA VAL A 238 -8.01 14.75 -13.96
C VAL A 238 -8.48 15.90 -13.08
N LYS A 239 -9.72 16.39 -13.27
CA LYS A 239 -10.30 17.42 -12.39
C LYS A 239 -10.39 16.92 -10.94
N VAL A 240 -10.83 15.68 -10.74
CA VAL A 240 -10.96 15.06 -9.42
C VAL A 240 -9.59 14.81 -8.78
N LEU A 241 -8.60 14.31 -9.54
CA LEU A 241 -7.24 14.14 -9.02
C LEU A 241 -6.64 15.47 -8.54
N LYS A 242 -6.80 16.55 -9.33
CA LYS A 242 -6.38 17.89 -8.92
C LYS A 242 -7.02 18.29 -7.60
N ALA A 243 -8.33 18.06 -7.44
CA ALA A 243 -9.06 18.36 -6.22
C ALA A 243 -8.59 17.54 -5.02
N ILE A 244 -8.34 16.23 -5.19
CA ILE A 244 -7.82 15.34 -4.14
C ILE A 244 -6.45 15.84 -3.63
N PHE A 245 -5.55 16.19 -4.56
CA PHE A 245 -4.18 16.59 -4.24
C PHE A 245 -4.01 18.07 -3.87
N VAL A 246 -5.10 18.85 -3.75
CA VAL A 246 -5.06 20.14 -3.00
C VAL A 246 -4.71 19.88 -1.53
N GLN A 247 -5.10 18.72 -1.01
CA GLN A 247 -4.77 18.32 0.35
C GLN A 247 -3.37 17.71 0.41
N VAL A 248 -2.62 18.06 1.46
CA VAL A 248 -1.34 17.41 1.78
C VAL A 248 -1.60 15.93 2.06
N ALA A 249 -0.91 15.01 1.39
CA ALA A 249 -1.03 13.58 1.68
C ALA A 249 -0.44 13.23 3.06
N VAL A 250 -0.95 12.19 3.71
CA VAL A 250 -0.29 11.63 4.91
C VAL A 250 0.69 10.55 4.46
N HIS A 251 1.95 10.65 4.90
CA HIS A 251 2.93 9.58 4.67
C HIS A 251 2.68 8.41 5.62
N PHE A 252 2.50 7.22 5.07
CA PHE A 252 2.28 5.97 5.79
C PHE A 252 3.09 4.87 5.12
N LEU A 253 4.30 4.59 5.64
CA LEU A 253 5.30 3.71 5.04
C LEU A 253 5.56 2.50 5.95
N PRO A 254 4.78 1.40 5.88
CA PRO A 254 4.94 0.23 6.74
C PRO A 254 6.36 -0.35 6.79
N GLN A 255 7.08 -0.28 5.67
CA GLN A 255 8.44 -0.77 5.50
C GLN A 255 9.50 0.04 6.24
N SER A 256 9.19 1.29 6.61
CA SER A 256 10.16 2.23 7.21
C SER A 256 9.77 2.66 8.62
N PHE A 257 8.58 2.33 9.09
CA PHE A 257 8.04 2.79 10.37
C PHE A 257 7.95 1.66 11.39
N SER A 258 8.22 2.00 12.65
CA SER A 258 7.86 1.16 13.78
C SER A 258 6.34 1.06 13.93
N GLU A 259 5.87 0.06 14.66
CA GLU A 259 4.45 -0.11 14.98
C GLU A 259 3.83 1.15 15.61
N SER A 260 4.50 1.74 16.60
CA SER A 260 4.03 2.98 17.26
C SER A 260 3.94 4.18 16.28
N SER A 261 4.87 4.27 15.33
CA SER A 261 4.82 5.29 14.28
C SER A 261 3.66 5.03 13.32
N LEU A 262 3.38 3.78 12.96
CA LEU A 262 2.24 3.41 12.13
C LEU A 262 0.91 3.74 12.83
N GLU A 263 0.78 3.43 14.11
CA GLU A 263 -0.41 3.79 14.90
C GLU A 263 -0.64 5.31 14.93
N LEU A 264 0.41 6.10 15.21
CA LEU A 264 0.35 7.56 15.19
C LEU A 264 -0.09 8.11 13.83
N LYS A 265 0.43 7.56 12.74
CA LYS A 265 0.06 7.98 11.38
C LYS A 265 -1.37 7.56 11.02
N ALA A 266 -1.80 6.35 11.39
CA ALA A 266 -3.18 5.91 11.20
C ALA A 266 -4.18 6.78 11.98
N LYS A 267 -3.84 7.14 13.23
CA LYS A 267 -4.60 8.11 14.02
C LYS A 267 -4.68 9.46 13.34
N GLN A 268 -3.59 9.93 12.74
CA GLN A 268 -3.57 11.17 11.95
C GLN A 268 -4.50 11.09 10.73
N VAL A 269 -4.50 9.97 10.00
CA VAL A 269 -5.42 9.73 8.86
C VAL A 269 -6.88 9.77 9.34
N ALA A 270 -7.21 9.02 10.38
CA ALA A 270 -8.57 9.00 10.95
C ALA A 270 -9.01 10.39 11.43
N SER A 271 -8.15 11.11 12.16
CA SER A 271 -8.44 12.45 12.66
C SER A 271 -8.70 13.44 11.53
N ARG A 272 -8.01 13.32 10.38
CA ARG A 272 -8.22 14.22 9.23
C ARG A 272 -9.53 13.95 8.51
N LEU A 273 -9.96 12.69 8.42
CA LEU A 273 -11.27 12.33 7.86
C LEU A 273 -12.44 12.83 8.72
N GLN A 274 -12.23 12.93 10.03
CA GLN A 274 -13.23 13.32 11.02
C GLN A 274 -13.50 14.81 11.13
N ARG A 275 -12.55 15.67 10.75
CA ARG A 275 -12.68 17.11 11.01
C ARG A 275 -14.00 17.61 10.41
N GLU A 276 -14.79 18.30 11.21
CA GLU A 276 -16.02 18.98 10.75
C GLU A 276 -15.74 19.95 9.59
N HIS A 277 -14.49 20.37 9.45
CA HIS A 277 -13.97 21.24 8.38
C HIS A 277 -13.23 20.48 7.27
N SER A 278 -13.29 19.14 7.23
CA SER A 278 -12.77 18.40 6.08
C SER A 278 -13.62 18.78 4.87
N ALA A 279 -13.04 19.54 3.95
CA ALA A 279 -13.68 19.86 2.69
C ALA A 279 -14.08 18.55 2.00
N ASN A 280 -15.38 18.40 1.74
CA ASN A 280 -15.84 17.30 0.89
C ASN A 280 -15.30 17.49 -0.53
N LEU A 281 -15.36 16.44 -1.33
CA LEU A 281 -14.82 16.45 -2.67
C LEU A 281 -15.45 17.54 -3.56
N SER A 282 -16.73 17.87 -3.38
CA SER A 282 -17.36 18.98 -4.09
C SER A 282 -16.69 20.31 -3.76
N SER A 283 -16.47 20.62 -2.49
CA SER A 283 -15.77 21.84 -2.07
C SER A 283 -14.34 21.91 -2.61
N LEU A 284 -13.62 20.79 -2.66
CA LEU A 284 -12.28 20.73 -3.26
C LEU A 284 -12.32 20.98 -4.77
N LEU A 285 -13.33 20.46 -5.47
CA LEU A 285 -13.53 20.71 -6.90
C LEU A 285 -13.78 22.20 -7.16
N ASP A 286 -14.54 22.88 -6.30
CA ASP A 286 -14.80 24.32 -6.42
C ASP A 286 -13.51 25.13 -6.23
N MET A 287 -12.70 24.80 -5.21
CA MET A 287 -11.40 25.45 -4.96
C MET A 287 -10.43 25.35 -6.15
N THR A 288 -10.38 24.19 -6.82
CA THR A 288 -9.53 24.03 -8.01
C THR A 288 -10.04 24.80 -9.23
N THR A 289 -11.34 25.09 -9.30
CA THR A 289 -11.93 25.81 -10.43
C THR A 289 -11.60 27.30 -10.34
N THR A 290 -11.72 27.89 -9.15
CA THR A 290 -11.45 29.33 -8.92
C THR A 290 -9.96 29.69 -9.05
N GLY A 291 -9.05 28.82 -8.62
CA GLY A 291 -7.60 29.11 -8.66
C GLY A 291 -7.00 29.21 -10.06
N SER A 292 -7.65 28.62 -11.08
CA SER A 292 -7.13 28.64 -12.45
C SER A 292 -7.37 29.98 -13.17
N GLU A 293 -8.28 30.82 -12.68
CA GLU A 293 -8.62 32.10 -13.32
C GLU A 293 -7.72 33.24 -12.83
N THR A 294 -7.30 33.20 -11.55
CA THR A 294 -6.47 34.26 -10.95
C THR A 294 -5.03 34.28 -11.49
N LEU A 295 -4.52 33.15 -11.98
CA LEU A 295 -3.18 33.06 -12.59
C LEU A 295 -3.12 33.62 -14.02
N ARG A 296 -4.26 33.82 -14.70
CA ARG A 296 -4.29 34.36 -16.07
C ARG A 296 -4.29 35.89 -16.12
N THR A 297 -4.60 36.58 -15.03
CA THR A 297 -4.71 38.05 -14.98
C THR A 297 -3.41 38.77 -14.59
N PHE A 298 -2.36 38.06 -14.20
CA PHE A 298 -1.05 38.65 -13.88
C PHE A 298 -0.05 38.68 -15.05
N SER A 299 -0.41 38.18 -16.24
CA SER A 299 0.52 38.04 -17.38
C SER A 299 0.48 39.18 -18.41
N SER A 300 -0.15 40.33 -18.14
CA SER A 300 -0.17 41.48 -19.08
C SER A 300 0.42 42.80 -18.55
N GLY A 301 1.05 42.80 -17.37
CA GLY A 301 1.81 43.96 -16.88
C GLY A 301 3.25 43.96 -17.38
N GLN A 302 3.55 44.75 -18.41
CA GLN A 302 4.94 45.07 -18.79
C GLN A 302 5.69 45.67 -17.59
N PRO A 303 6.88 45.16 -17.22
CA PRO A 303 7.74 45.82 -16.25
C PRO A 303 8.57 46.90 -16.96
N THR A 304 8.27 48.17 -16.71
CA THR A 304 9.14 49.31 -17.02
C THR A 304 9.85 49.75 -15.76
N THR A 305 11.14 49.40 -15.57
CA THR A 305 12.23 50.25 -15.01
C THR A 305 13.53 49.44 -14.75
N PRO A 306 14.71 50.10 -14.63
CA PRO A 306 15.93 49.67 -15.31
C PRO A 306 16.95 48.95 -14.42
N LEU A 307 17.92 48.35 -15.12
CA LEU A 307 19.13 47.71 -14.62
C LEU A 307 19.80 48.48 -13.48
N ARG A 308 20.04 47.77 -12.37
CA ARG A 308 21.13 48.07 -11.43
C ARG A 308 22.05 46.85 -11.35
N THR A 309 23.22 47.01 -11.95
CA THR A 309 24.35 46.11 -11.89
C THR A 309 24.88 46.05 -10.45
N LEU A 310 24.93 44.88 -9.85
CA LEU A 310 25.76 44.61 -8.67
C LEU A 310 26.55 43.33 -8.91
N SER A 311 27.85 43.48 -8.74
CA SER A 311 28.91 42.50 -8.95
C SER A 311 29.05 41.58 -7.73
N VAL A 312 29.35 40.32 -8.01
CA VAL A 312 30.30 39.40 -7.34
C VAL A 312 30.28 39.32 -5.81
N GLU A 313 29.99 38.13 -5.28
CA GLU A 313 30.97 37.40 -4.44
C GLU A 313 30.66 35.90 -4.39
N SER A 314 31.69 35.12 -4.74
CA SER A 314 31.77 33.67 -4.74
C SER A 314 32.16 33.17 -3.35
N GLY A 315 31.38 32.24 -2.79
CA GLY A 315 31.73 31.50 -1.58
C GLY A 315 31.48 30.01 -1.80
N VAL A 316 32.58 29.28 -1.99
CA VAL A 316 32.67 27.82 -2.00
C VAL A 316 32.53 27.33 -0.55
N ASP A 317 31.72 26.30 -0.31
CA ASP A 317 32.12 25.28 0.66
C ASP A 317 31.43 23.93 0.39
N ASP A 318 32.29 22.95 0.10
CA ASP A 318 32.01 21.53 0.04
C ASP A 318 31.83 20.99 1.46
N THR A 319 30.77 20.23 1.74
CA THR A 319 30.85 19.20 2.78
C THR A 319 29.97 18.00 2.42
N LEU A 320 30.68 17.01 1.87
CA LEU A 320 30.27 15.63 1.69
C LEU A 320 30.16 14.95 3.07
N VAL A 321 28.97 14.51 3.49
CA VAL A 321 28.81 13.65 4.67
C VAL A 321 28.37 12.27 4.19
N MET A 322 29.32 11.35 4.09
CA MET A 322 29.06 9.92 4.10
C MET A 322 28.65 9.51 5.52
N MET A 323 27.43 9.00 5.69
CA MET A 323 27.08 8.18 6.86
C MET A 323 27.09 6.72 6.44
N GLN A 324 28.18 6.04 6.76
CA GLN A 324 28.22 4.60 6.95
C GLN A 324 27.54 4.30 8.28
N THR A 325 26.43 3.57 8.27
CA THR A 325 25.88 2.94 9.47
C THR A 325 26.30 1.48 9.49
N SER A 326 27.27 1.21 10.36
CA SER A 326 27.68 -0.10 10.83
C SER A 326 26.50 -0.80 11.51
N MET A 327 26.25 -2.05 11.12
CA MET A 327 25.36 -2.97 11.83
C MET A 327 26.16 -3.56 13.01
N GLU A 328 25.99 -3.00 14.21
CA GLU A 328 26.42 -3.66 15.44
C GLU A 328 25.35 -4.68 15.83
N CYS A 329 25.71 -5.96 15.71
CA CYS A 329 24.94 -7.10 16.17
C CYS A 329 25.15 -7.22 17.68
N SER A 330 24.25 -6.67 18.48
CA SER A 330 24.21 -6.91 19.92
C SER A 330 23.52 -8.25 20.18
N GLN A 331 24.33 -9.24 20.52
CA GLN A 331 23.93 -10.46 21.24
C GLN A 331 23.33 -10.05 22.59
N GLU A 332 22.04 -10.28 22.78
CA GLU A 332 21.43 -10.31 24.11
C GLU A 332 21.22 -11.76 24.51
N ASP A 333 21.96 -12.16 25.54
CA ASP A 333 21.83 -13.40 26.28
C ASP A 333 20.43 -13.48 26.92
N TYR A 334 19.63 -14.46 26.51
CA TYR A 334 18.43 -14.84 27.26
C TYR A 334 18.83 -15.82 28.36
N VAL A 335 18.79 -15.32 29.59
CA VAL A 335 18.86 -16.10 30.83
C VAL A 335 17.54 -16.83 31.03
N GLU A 336 17.62 -18.16 31.17
CA GLU A 336 16.59 -19.01 31.75
C GLU A 336 16.24 -18.53 33.16
N GLU A 337 14.98 -18.18 33.41
CA GLU A 337 14.39 -18.35 34.74
C GLU A 337 13.02 -19.03 34.64
N ALA A 338 12.92 -20.10 35.43
CA ALA A 338 11.80 -20.99 35.56
C ALA A 338 10.57 -20.31 36.13
N PHE A 339 9.39 -20.65 35.59
CA PHE A 339 8.17 -20.99 36.34
C PHE A 339 7.24 -21.86 35.49
#